data_AF-A0A367JKC0-F1
#
_entry.id   AF-A0A367JKC0-F1
#
_cell.length_a   1.000
_cell.length_b   1.000
_cell.length_c   1.000
_cell.angle_alpha   90.00
_cell.angle_beta   90.00
_cell.angle_gamma   90.00
#
_symmetry.space_group_name_H-M   'P 1'
#
loop_
_entity.id
_entity.type
_entity.pdbx_description
1 polymer ?
#
loop_
_entity_poly.entity_id
_entity_poly.type
_entity_poly.pdbx_seq_one_letter_code
_entity_poly.pdbx_strand_id
1 'polypeptide(L)'
;TPLTACMEQVYRLEQELSLYQYYIESQMQLLQNLGSIVHYQSPRLTTHWNSRYQRSQQVYQALLDQFSLLLENQLACPQDMTCVICLSALHEPVTLRGCHHTFCKECLQQHYCYSCSFQKKKRGFIASLIKNPLIECSCFALDLEGQLVSAQHPPCPLCRRAFTPQDCELDIELEKLIMAYDKQKETKKKNRRSSFKSCAQYINSSLARITC
;
A
#
# COMPACT_ATOMS: atom_id res chain seq x y z
N THR A 1 -1.85 -13.08 -14.03
CA THR A 1 -2.13 -11.67 -14.43
C THR A 1 -0.83 -11.04 -14.93
N PRO A 2 -0.85 -9.86 -15.57
CA PRO A 2 0.38 -9.21 -16.06
C PRO A 2 1.44 -9.02 -14.96
N LEU A 3 1.00 -8.78 -13.72
CA LEU A 3 1.86 -8.68 -12.55
C LEU A 3 2.54 -10.02 -12.20
N THR A 4 1.82 -11.13 -12.24
CA THR A 4 2.39 -12.48 -11.99
C THR A 4 3.44 -12.84 -13.02
N ALA A 5 3.19 -12.54 -14.30
CA ALA A 5 4.16 -12.77 -15.37
C ALA A 5 5.43 -11.90 -15.20
N CYS A 6 5.28 -10.67 -14.74
CA CYS A 6 6.41 -9.78 -14.45
C CYS A 6 7.23 -10.30 -13.25
N MET A 7 6.57 -10.73 -12.17
CA MET A 7 7.24 -11.33 -11.01
C MET A 7 8.03 -12.60 -11.39
N GLU A 8 7.46 -13.47 -12.23
CA GLU A 8 8.14 -14.67 -12.74
C GLU A 8 9.35 -14.34 -13.62
N GLN A 9 9.35 -13.20 -14.31
CA GLN A 9 10.50 -12.75 -15.09
C GLN A 9 11.60 -12.18 -14.20
N VAL A 10 11.25 -11.35 -13.20
CA VAL A 10 12.21 -10.85 -12.20
C VAL A 10 12.90 -12.01 -11.49
N TYR A 11 12.13 -12.98 -11.02
CA TYR A 11 12.66 -14.16 -10.33
C TYR A 11 13.60 -14.98 -11.21
N ARG A 12 13.25 -15.18 -12.49
CA ARG A 12 14.13 -15.86 -13.46
C ARG A 12 15.43 -15.10 -13.68
N LEU A 13 15.37 -13.78 -13.81
CA LEU A 13 16.59 -12.97 -13.96
C LEU A 13 17.47 -13.01 -12.72
N GLU A 14 16.91 -12.99 -11.52
CA GLU A 14 17.69 -13.15 -10.29
C GLU A 14 18.42 -14.49 -10.24
N GLN A 15 17.75 -15.57 -10.65
CA GLN A 15 18.38 -16.89 -10.76
C GLN A 15 19.49 -16.91 -11.81
N GLU A 16 19.25 -16.34 -12.99
CA GLU A 16 20.24 -16.27 -14.07
C GLU A 16 21.47 -15.45 -13.66
N LEU A 17 21.26 -14.31 -13.01
CA LEU A 17 22.34 -13.47 -12.47
C LEU A 17 23.15 -14.23 -11.41
N SER A 18 22.48 -14.96 -10.52
CA SER A 18 23.14 -15.75 -9.47
C SER A 18 23.98 -16.88 -10.06
N LEU A 19 23.44 -17.60 -11.04
CA LEU A 19 24.15 -18.66 -11.77
C LEU A 19 25.35 -18.10 -12.54
N TYR A 20 25.19 -16.92 -13.14
CA TYR A 20 26.24 -16.26 -13.89
C TYR A 20 27.37 -15.77 -12.97
N GLN A 21 27.04 -15.21 -11.80
CA GLN A 21 28.01 -14.86 -10.77
C GLN A 21 28.78 -16.10 -10.32
N TYR A 22 28.08 -17.19 -10.00
CA TYR A 22 28.71 -18.46 -9.60
C TYR A 22 29.65 -19.02 -10.68
N TYR A 23 29.23 -18.97 -11.96
CA TYR A 23 30.07 -19.38 -13.08
C TYR A 23 31.33 -18.52 -13.19
N ILE A 24 31.23 -17.19 -13.07
CA ILE A 24 32.39 -16.30 -13.10
C ILE A 24 33.34 -16.61 -11.94
N GLU A 25 32.84 -16.73 -10.72
CA GLU A 25 33.64 -17.06 -9.55
C GLU A 25 34.37 -18.40 -9.74
N SER A 26 33.68 -19.41 -10.28
CA SER A 26 34.26 -20.72 -10.59
C SER A 26 35.34 -20.65 -11.67
N GLN A 27 35.14 -19.86 -12.74
CA GLN A 27 36.14 -19.66 -13.79
C GLN A 27 37.36 -18.90 -13.25
N MET A 28 37.16 -17.90 -12.40
CA MET A 28 38.26 -17.17 -11.75
C MET A 28 39.05 -18.08 -10.81
N GLN A 29 38.37 -18.95 -10.07
CA GLN A 29 39.01 -19.91 -9.17
C GLN A 29 39.79 -20.98 -9.93
N LEU A 30 39.26 -21.49 -11.05
CA LEU A 30 39.98 -22.39 -11.97
C LEU A 30 41.26 -21.74 -12.53
N LEU A 31 41.16 -20.49 -12.96
CA LEU A 31 42.31 -19.72 -13.47
C LEU A 31 43.36 -19.45 -12.38
N GLN A 32 42.94 -19.25 -11.13
CA GLN A 32 43.84 -19.12 -9.98
C GLN A 32 44.52 -20.46 -9.62
N ASN A 33 43.77 -21.56 -9.66
CA ASN A 33 44.26 -22.90 -9.30
C ASN A 33 45.22 -23.50 -10.33
N LEU A 34 45.10 -23.12 -11.61
CA LEU A 34 45.99 -23.60 -12.69
C LEU A 34 47.42 -23.03 -12.62
N GLY A 35 47.75 -22.20 -11.63
CA GLY A 35 49.12 -21.92 -11.23
C GLY A 35 49.96 -21.16 -12.27
N SER A 36 49.88 -19.84 -12.23
CA SER A 36 50.94 -18.89 -12.64
C SER A 36 51.38 -18.91 -14.11
N ILE A 37 50.84 -17.99 -14.91
CA ILE A 37 51.59 -16.99 -15.71
C ILE A 37 50.57 -15.91 -16.12
N VAL A 38 51.00 -14.65 -16.04
CA VAL A 38 50.27 -13.40 -16.31
C VAL A 38 49.44 -12.87 -15.13
N HIS A 39 49.96 -11.79 -14.52
CA HIS A 39 49.16 -10.76 -13.87
C HIS A 39 47.85 -10.56 -14.63
N TYR A 40 46.74 -11.08 -14.11
CA TYR A 40 45.47 -11.19 -14.82
C TYR A 40 44.73 -9.84 -14.87
N GLN A 41 45.40 -8.83 -15.41
CA GLN A 41 44.77 -7.69 -16.06
C GLN A 41 44.90 -7.96 -17.56
N SER A 42 44.10 -8.88 -18.10
CA SER A 42 43.83 -8.87 -19.54
C SER A 42 42.72 -7.84 -19.74
N PRO A 43 43.02 -6.58 -20.11
CA PRO A 43 42.01 -5.55 -20.30
C PRO A 43 40.89 -6.03 -21.24
N ARG A 44 41.19 -6.89 -22.23
CA ARG A 44 40.17 -7.46 -23.13
C ARG A 44 39.15 -8.34 -22.42
N LEU A 45 39.58 -9.22 -21.51
CA LEU A 45 38.65 -10.06 -20.75
C LEU A 45 37.85 -9.20 -19.77
N THR A 46 38.51 -8.30 -19.02
CA THR A 46 37.84 -7.40 -18.08
C THR A 46 36.82 -6.50 -18.78
N THR A 47 37.16 -5.94 -19.95
CA THR A 47 36.22 -5.16 -20.77
C THR A 47 35.06 -6.02 -21.26
N HIS A 48 35.31 -7.22 -21.75
CA HIS A 48 34.25 -8.14 -22.20
C HIS A 48 33.27 -8.47 -21.05
N TRP A 49 33.78 -8.81 -19.87
CA TRP A 49 32.98 -9.11 -18.69
C TRP A 49 32.21 -7.89 -18.19
N ASN A 50 32.86 -6.73 -18.10
CA ASN A 50 32.21 -5.47 -17.70
C ASN A 50 31.09 -5.08 -18.66
N SER A 51 31.29 -5.18 -19.98
CA SER A 51 30.23 -4.87 -20.95
C SER A 51 29.04 -5.83 -20.83
N ARG A 52 29.28 -7.11 -20.55
CA ARG A 52 28.22 -8.11 -20.38
C ARG A 52 27.47 -7.92 -19.05
N TYR A 53 28.18 -7.62 -17.97
CA TYR A 53 27.58 -7.26 -16.68
C TYR A 53 26.74 -5.99 -16.77
N GLN A 54 27.28 -4.93 -17.38
CA GLN A 54 26.55 -3.67 -17.61
C GLN A 54 25.28 -3.89 -18.44
N ARG A 55 25.33 -4.71 -19.49
CA ARG A 55 24.12 -5.07 -20.27
C ARG A 55 23.09 -5.80 -19.41
N SER A 56 23.53 -6.76 -18.58
CA SER A 56 22.63 -7.48 -17.68
C SER A 56 21.99 -6.54 -16.65
N GLN A 57 22.79 -5.64 -16.07
CA GLN A 57 22.32 -4.62 -15.13
C GLN A 57 21.32 -3.65 -15.76
N GLN A 58 21.52 -3.26 -17.02
CA GLN A 58 20.55 -2.44 -17.77
C GLN A 58 19.22 -3.15 -17.97
N VAL A 59 19.22 -4.45 -18.31
CA VAL A 59 18.00 -5.25 -18.45
C VAL A 59 17.27 -5.38 -17.12
N TYR A 60 18.02 -5.64 -16.04
CA TYR A 60 17.46 -5.69 -14.68
C TYR A 60 16.80 -4.36 -14.28
N GLN A 61 17.48 -3.23 -14.53
CA GLN A 61 16.91 -1.91 -14.22
C GLN A 61 15.65 -1.61 -15.02
N ALA A 62 15.64 -1.93 -16.32
CA ALA A 62 14.47 -1.74 -17.17
C ALA A 62 13.26 -2.56 -16.70
N LEU A 63 13.48 -3.77 -16.20
CA LEU A 63 12.43 -4.61 -15.62
C LEU A 63 11.91 -4.06 -14.28
N LEU A 64 12.79 -3.54 -13.42
CA LEU A 64 12.36 -2.86 -12.20
C LEU A 64 11.51 -1.62 -12.50
N ASP A 65 11.88 -0.85 -13.52
CA ASP A 65 11.12 0.32 -13.95
C ASP A 65 9.74 -0.10 -14.49
N GLN A 66 9.67 -1.15 -15.30
CA GLN A 66 8.42 -1.72 -15.81
C GLN A 66 7.53 -2.27 -14.68
N PHE A 67 8.11 -2.98 -13.72
CA PHE A 67 7.39 -3.49 -12.55
C PHE A 67 6.86 -2.34 -11.68
N SER A 68 7.66 -1.29 -11.48
CA SER A 68 7.25 -0.09 -10.73
C SER A 68 6.08 0.61 -11.42
N LEU A 69 6.11 0.76 -12.75
CA LEU A 69 4.99 1.32 -13.51
C LEU A 69 3.73 0.46 -13.42
N LEU A 70 3.86 -0.86 -13.49
CA LEU A 70 2.72 -1.77 -13.32
C LEU A 70 2.13 -1.69 -11.91
N LEU A 71 2.99 -1.59 -10.89
CA LEU A 71 2.54 -1.37 -9.52
C LEU A 71 1.86 -0.01 -9.36
N GLU A 72 2.41 1.08 -9.88
CA GLU A 72 1.79 2.41 -9.82
C GLU A 72 0.41 2.43 -10.51
N ASN A 73 0.24 1.66 -11.58
CA ASN A 73 -1.05 1.54 -12.27
C ASN A 73 -2.05 0.59 -11.56
N GLN A 74 -1.60 -0.26 -10.64
CA GLN A 74 -2.44 -1.20 -9.90
C GLN A 74 -2.60 -0.88 -8.41
N LEU A 75 -1.78 0.03 -7.87
CA LEU A 75 -1.92 0.54 -6.52
C LEU A 75 -3.21 1.35 -6.44
N ALA A 76 -3.98 1.09 -5.38
CA ALA A 76 -5.21 1.81 -5.07
C ALA A 76 -4.98 3.33 -5.20
N CYS A 77 -5.78 3.99 -6.05
CA CYS A 77 -5.78 5.44 -6.14
C CYS A 77 -6.11 5.98 -4.74
N PRO A 78 -5.56 7.13 -4.31
CA PRO A 78 -5.95 7.74 -3.04
C PRO A 78 -7.46 7.89 -2.88
N GLN A 79 -8.19 8.04 -3.99
CA GLN A 79 -9.65 8.11 -4.03
C GLN A 79 -10.32 6.81 -3.57
N ASP A 80 -9.71 5.65 -3.87
CA ASP A 80 -10.21 4.32 -3.47
C ASP A 80 -10.07 4.08 -1.96
N MET A 81 -9.26 4.91 -1.29
CA MET A 81 -9.04 4.88 0.17
C MET A 81 -9.79 5.99 0.90
N THR A 82 -10.70 6.71 0.23
CA THR A 82 -11.51 7.77 0.83
C THR A 82 -12.95 7.35 1.07
N CYS A 83 -13.47 7.75 2.22
CA CYS A 83 -14.88 7.58 2.56
C CYS A 83 -15.72 8.60 1.78
N VAL A 84 -16.70 8.14 1.02
CA VAL A 84 -17.59 9.03 0.25
C VAL A 84 -18.54 9.87 1.10
N ILE A 85 -18.71 9.52 2.39
CA ILE A 85 -19.58 10.28 3.32
C ILE A 85 -18.82 11.47 3.90
N CYS A 86 -17.61 11.26 4.43
CA CYS A 86 -16.82 12.31 5.08
C CYS A 86 -15.68 12.89 4.23
N LEU A 87 -15.48 12.34 3.01
CA LEU A 87 -14.47 12.75 2.03
C LEU A 87 -13.02 12.70 2.57
N SER A 88 -12.81 11.96 3.64
CA SER A 88 -11.51 11.77 4.31
C SER A 88 -11.02 10.33 4.11
N ALA A 89 -9.76 10.05 4.45
CA ALA A 89 -9.26 8.68 4.45
C ALA A 89 -10.15 7.78 5.33
N LEU A 90 -10.40 6.55 4.87
CA LEU A 90 -11.23 5.59 5.62
C LEU A 90 -10.57 5.28 6.98
N HIS A 91 -11.37 5.33 8.04
CA HIS A 91 -10.97 4.94 9.40
C HIS A 91 -11.94 3.88 9.90
N GLU A 92 -11.42 2.75 10.39
CA GLU A 92 -12.22 1.54 10.66
C GLU A 92 -13.14 1.23 9.46
N PRO A 93 -12.58 0.93 8.27
CA PRO A 93 -13.35 0.73 7.06
C PRO A 93 -14.33 -0.43 7.22
N VAL A 94 -15.62 -0.17 7.00
CA VAL A 94 -16.69 -1.16 7.02
C VAL A 94 -17.20 -1.37 5.59
N THR A 95 -17.08 -2.61 5.12
CA THR A 95 -17.52 -3.05 3.80
C THR A 95 -18.86 -3.77 3.91
N LEU A 96 -19.81 -3.37 3.06
CA LEU A 96 -21.14 -4.01 3.00
C LEU A 96 -21.09 -5.27 2.13
N ARG A 97 -21.35 -6.46 2.68
CA ARG A 97 -21.28 -7.74 1.94
C ARG A 97 -22.17 -7.78 0.70
N GLY A 98 -23.34 -7.15 0.78
CA GLY A 98 -24.30 -7.15 -0.32
C GLY A 98 -23.90 -6.32 -1.53
N CYS A 99 -23.04 -5.31 -1.40
CA CYS A 99 -22.68 -4.40 -2.51
C CYS A 99 -21.21 -4.01 -2.59
N HIS A 100 -20.37 -4.48 -1.67
CA HIS A 100 -18.93 -4.25 -1.59
C HIS A 100 -18.50 -2.78 -1.52
N HIS A 101 -19.42 -1.87 -1.12
CA HIS A 101 -19.06 -0.48 -0.85
C HIS A 101 -18.55 -0.33 0.58
N THR A 102 -17.52 0.50 0.73
CA THR A 102 -16.80 0.68 1.99
C THR A 102 -16.91 2.12 2.50
N PHE A 103 -17.11 2.26 3.81
CA PHE A 103 -17.29 3.54 4.50
C PHE A 103 -16.58 3.52 5.86
N CYS A 104 -16.33 4.67 6.48
CA CYS A 104 -15.90 4.66 7.89
C CYS A 104 -17.03 4.10 8.77
N LYS A 105 -16.68 3.29 9.77
CA LYS A 105 -17.62 2.74 10.76
C LYS A 105 -18.54 3.79 11.36
N GLU A 106 -17.99 4.91 11.81
CA GLU A 106 -18.78 6.01 12.40
C GLU A 106 -19.73 6.66 11.38
N CYS A 107 -19.25 6.90 10.16
CA CYS A 107 -20.06 7.49 9.09
C CYS A 107 -21.23 6.58 8.72
N LEU A 108 -20.97 5.27 8.59
CA LEU A 108 -22.01 4.29 8.29
C LEU A 108 -23.01 4.15 9.45
N GLN A 109 -22.55 4.19 10.70
CA GLN A 109 -23.42 4.16 11.88
C GLN A 109 -24.35 5.38 11.95
N GLN A 110 -23.83 6.58 11.69
CA GLN A 110 -24.61 7.82 11.66
C GLN A 110 -25.63 7.81 10.52
N HIS A 111 -25.23 7.35 9.33
CA HIS A 111 -26.13 7.18 8.19
C HIS A 111 -27.24 6.17 8.51
N TYR A 112 -26.89 4.98 9.01
CA TYR A 112 -27.84 3.92 9.33
C TYR A 112 -28.84 4.34 10.42
N CYS A 113 -28.36 5.00 11.48
CA CYS A 113 -29.24 5.57 12.49
C CYS A 113 -28.56 6.70 13.28
N TYR A 114 -28.95 7.93 12.96
CA TYR A 114 -28.46 9.14 13.61
C TYR A 114 -28.75 9.14 15.12
N SER A 115 -29.96 8.80 15.56
CA SER A 115 -30.34 8.81 16.98
C SER A 115 -29.52 7.81 17.80
N CYS A 116 -29.32 6.61 17.26
CA CYS A 116 -28.58 5.54 17.91
C CYS A 116 -27.04 5.84 17.89
N SER A 117 -26.50 6.69 16.99
CA SER A 117 -25.07 7.07 16.99
C SER A 117 -24.64 7.98 18.15
N PHE A 118 -25.53 8.80 18.71
CA PHE A 118 -25.19 9.67 19.86
C PHE A 118 -25.13 8.93 21.18
N GLN A 119 -25.85 7.81 21.31
CA GLN A 119 -25.97 7.08 22.57
C GLN A 119 -24.66 6.34 22.95
N LYS A 120 -23.80 6.02 21.97
CA LYS A 120 -22.49 5.39 22.19
C LYS A 120 -21.52 6.24 23.03
N LYS A 121 -21.67 7.58 23.04
CA LYS A 121 -20.80 8.48 23.84
C LYS A 121 -21.07 8.46 25.35
N LYS A 122 -22.16 7.82 25.82
CA LYS A 122 -22.55 7.81 27.25
C LYS A 122 -22.40 6.45 27.96
N ARG A 123 -22.14 5.35 27.25
CA ARG A 123 -21.98 4.02 27.86
C ARG A 123 -20.51 3.71 28.13
N GLY A 124 -20.08 4.04 29.35
CA GLY A 124 -18.78 3.63 29.87
C GLY A 124 -18.67 2.10 30.07
N PHE A 125 -17.50 1.58 29.72
CA PHE A 125 -16.73 0.52 30.38
C PHE A 125 -17.27 -0.92 30.61
N ILE A 126 -18.48 -1.32 30.20
CA ILE A 126 -18.94 -2.73 30.38
C ILE A 126 -19.46 -3.40 29.09
N ALA A 127 -18.79 -3.18 27.94
CA ALA A 127 -19.21 -3.73 26.65
C ALA A 127 -18.27 -4.82 26.06
N SER A 128 -17.37 -5.42 26.86
CA SER A 128 -16.28 -6.27 26.35
C SER A 128 -16.58 -7.78 26.26
N LEU A 129 -17.81 -8.25 26.55
CA LEU A 129 -18.11 -9.69 26.64
C LEU A 129 -19.19 -10.22 25.68
N ILE A 130 -19.73 -9.40 24.78
CA ILE A 130 -20.70 -9.83 23.77
C ILE A 130 -20.18 -9.40 22.40
N LYS A 131 -20.19 -10.31 21.41
CA LYS A 131 -19.89 -10.00 20.00
C LYS A 131 -20.98 -9.06 19.48
N ASN A 132 -20.82 -7.77 19.74
CA ASN A 132 -21.75 -6.78 19.26
C ASN A 132 -21.54 -6.55 17.76
N PRO A 133 -22.63 -6.34 17.00
CA PRO A 133 -22.54 -6.00 15.58
C PRO A 133 -21.79 -4.67 15.39
N LEU A 134 -21.06 -4.54 14.28
CA LEU A 134 -20.23 -3.35 13.98
C LEU A 134 -21.06 -2.06 13.95
N ILE A 135 -22.28 -2.16 13.43
CA ILE A 135 -23.32 -1.14 13.49
C ILE A 135 -24.35 -1.61 14.52
N GLU A 136 -24.76 -0.73 15.44
CA GLU A 136 -25.75 -1.07 16.46
C GLU A 136 -26.99 -0.20 16.28
N CYS A 137 -28.15 -0.84 16.28
CA CYS A 137 -29.43 -0.14 16.33
C CYS A 137 -30.47 -0.99 17.04
N SER A 138 -31.17 -0.39 18.00
CA SER A 138 -32.33 -0.95 18.69
C SER A 138 -33.53 -0.01 18.60
N CYS A 139 -33.54 0.84 17.58
CA CYS A 139 -34.55 1.87 17.38
C CYS A 139 -35.83 1.19 16.78
N PHE A 140 -37.02 1.49 17.30
CA PHE A 140 -38.32 0.94 16.86
C PHE A 140 -39.21 2.06 16.29
N ALA A 141 -40.15 1.71 15.42
CA ALA A 141 -41.19 2.58 14.87
C ALA A 141 -42.58 1.96 15.13
N LEU A 142 -43.63 2.77 15.14
CA LEU A 142 -45.02 2.27 15.15
C LEU A 142 -45.49 2.10 13.70
N ASP A 143 -46.11 0.98 13.37
CA ASP A 143 -46.81 0.78 12.09
C ASP A 143 -48.19 1.48 12.09
N LEU A 144 -48.93 1.35 10.98
CA LEU A 144 -50.24 1.98 10.80
C LEU A 144 -51.29 1.41 11.77
N GLU A 145 -51.06 0.20 12.24
CA GLU A 145 -51.86 -0.56 13.20
C GLU A 145 -51.43 -0.30 14.66
N GLY A 146 -50.42 0.54 14.88
CA GLY A 146 -49.91 0.90 16.21
C GLY A 146 -49.04 -0.17 16.86
N GLN A 147 -48.54 -1.15 16.11
CA GLN A 147 -47.59 -2.15 16.60
C GLN A 147 -46.16 -1.64 16.49
N LEU A 148 -45.34 -2.00 17.48
CA LEU A 148 -43.91 -1.71 17.49
C LEU A 148 -43.19 -2.62 16.50
N VAL A 149 -42.69 -2.04 15.42
CA VAL A 149 -41.87 -2.69 14.40
C VAL A 149 -40.44 -2.14 14.43
N SER A 150 -39.48 -2.87 13.88
CA SER A 150 -38.11 -2.36 13.75
C SER A 150 -38.11 -1.12 12.85
N ALA A 151 -37.37 -0.08 13.23
CA ALA A 151 -37.31 1.13 12.43
C ALA A 151 -36.75 0.83 11.02
N GLN A 152 -37.34 1.44 10.00
CA GLN A 152 -36.78 1.36 8.66
C GLN A 152 -35.50 2.19 8.59
N HIS A 153 -34.42 1.59 8.11
CA HIS A 153 -33.11 2.22 8.01
C HIS A 153 -32.77 2.56 6.56
N PRO A 154 -32.04 3.67 6.32
CA PRO A 154 -31.65 4.04 4.98
C PRO A 154 -30.69 3.00 4.38
N PRO A 155 -30.78 2.76 3.06
CA PRO A 155 -29.95 1.78 2.38
C PRO A 155 -28.52 2.28 2.17
N CYS A 156 -27.68 1.49 1.49
CA CYS A 156 -26.32 1.87 1.12
C CYS A 156 -26.29 3.27 0.46
N PRO A 157 -25.45 4.22 0.92
CA PRO A 157 -25.36 5.57 0.37
C PRO A 157 -25.05 5.64 -1.13
N LEU A 158 -24.31 4.67 -1.65
CA LEU A 158 -23.84 4.67 -3.05
C LEU A 158 -24.82 4.00 -4.01
N CYS A 159 -25.29 2.80 -3.68
CA CYS A 159 -26.09 1.99 -4.61
C CYS A 159 -27.54 1.78 -4.19
N ARG A 160 -27.94 2.31 -3.02
CA ARG A 160 -29.29 2.16 -2.44
C ARG A 160 -29.77 0.72 -2.22
N ARG A 161 -28.86 -0.26 -2.27
CA ARG A 161 -29.14 -1.63 -1.82
C ARG A 161 -29.39 -1.62 -0.31
N ALA A 162 -30.51 -2.21 0.11
CA ALA A 162 -30.82 -2.39 1.53
C ALA A 162 -29.74 -3.26 2.19
N PHE A 163 -29.42 -2.97 3.45
CA PHE A 163 -28.48 -3.73 4.24
C PHE A 163 -28.89 -3.72 5.71
N THR A 164 -28.41 -4.70 6.45
CA THR A 164 -28.59 -4.86 7.89
C THR A 164 -27.24 -4.79 8.60
N PRO A 165 -27.19 -4.61 9.93
CA PRO A 165 -25.93 -4.59 10.66
C PRO A 165 -25.09 -5.86 10.53
N GLN A 166 -25.72 -6.99 10.22
CA GLN A 166 -25.07 -8.27 9.97
C GLN A 166 -24.34 -8.31 8.61
N ASP A 167 -24.72 -7.43 7.68
CA ASP A 167 -24.07 -7.29 6.37
C ASP A 167 -22.82 -6.41 6.43
N CYS A 168 -22.50 -5.84 7.59
CA CYS A 168 -21.33 -4.99 7.80
C CYS A 168 -20.13 -5.83 8.23
N GLU A 169 -19.03 -5.77 7.49
CA GLU A 169 -17.76 -6.42 7.85
C GLU A 169 -16.64 -5.37 7.95
N LEU A 170 -15.80 -5.47 8.98
CA LEU A 170 -14.63 -4.61 9.13
C LEU A 170 -13.54 -5.10 8.18
N ASP A 171 -13.05 -4.21 7.32
CA ASP A 171 -12.00 -4.51 6.35
C ASP A 171 -10.61 -4.26 6.94
N ILE A 172 -10.15 -5.22 7.73
CA ILE A 172 -8.88 -5.15 8.45
C ILE A 172 -7.69 -4.99 7.48
N GLU A 173 -7.76 -5.63 6.32
CA GLU A 173 -6.68 -5.59 5.33
C GLU A 173 -6.61 -4.23 4.64
N LEU A 174 -7.76 -3.64 4.29
CA LEU A 174 -7.81 -2.27 3.79
C LEU A 174 -7.33 -1.26 4.84
N GLU A 175 -7.67 -1.46 6.12
CA GLU A 175 -7.17 -0.59 7.19
C GLU A 175 -5.63 -0.62 7.28
N LYS A 176 -5.03 -1.82 7.26
CA LYS A 176 -3.58 -1.98 7.22
C LYS A 176 -2.96 -1.33 5.99
N LEU A 177 -3.59 -1.46 4.83
CA LEU A 177 -3.15 -0.86 3.57
C LEU A 177 -3.11 0.68 3.68
N ILE A 178 -4.19 1.29 4.18
CA ILE A 178 -4.30 2.74 4.36
C ILE A 178 -3.21 3.25 5.31
N MET A 179 -3.02 2.58 6.46
CA MET A 179 -1.97 2.92 7.41
C MET A 179 -0.57 2.84 6.80
N ALA A 180 -0.31 1.81 5.98
CA ALA A 180 0.96 1.66 5.28
C ALA A 180 1.18 2.78 4.24
N TYR A 181 0.13 3.14 3.49
CA TYR A 181 0.16 4.22 2.50
C TYR A 181 0.47 5.58 3.14
N ASP A 182 -0.19 5.91 4.26
CA ASP A 182 0.05 7.17 4.96
C ASP A 182 1.47 7.26 5.53
N LYS A 183 2.02 6.16 6.05
CA LYS A 183 3.42 6.09 6.52
C LYS A 183 4.42 6.34 5.39
N GLN A 184 4.17 5.81 4.19
CA GLN A 184 5.00 6.07 3.02
C GLN A 184 4.93 7.53 2.56
N LYS A 185 3.76 8.16 2.62
CA LYS A 185 3.59 9.58 2.29
C LYS A 185 4.37 10.48 3.24
N GLU A 186 4.35 10.17 4.54
CA GLU A 186 5.09 10.94 5.55
C GLU A 186 6.61 10.77 5.43
N THR A 187 7.09 9.56 5.12
CA THR A 187 8.53 9.33 4.86
C THR A 187 9.01 10.04 3.59
N LYS A 188 8.24 10.02 2.49
CA LYS A 188 8.54 10.79 1.28
C LYS A 188 8.56 12.31 1.53
N LYS A 189 7.65 12.85 2.34
CA LYS A 189 7.66 14.28 2.75
C LYS A 189 8.90 14.63 3.58
N LYS A 190 9.28 13.77 4.54
CA LYS A 190 10.49 13.97 5.35
C LYS A 190 11.75 13.93 4.50
N ASN A 191 11.85 13.01 3.55
CA ASN A 191 12.97 12.91 2.62
C ASN A 191 13.05 14.10 1.65
N ARG A 192 11.91 14.64 1.18
CA ARG A 192 11.89 15.88 0.41
C ARG A 192 12.36 17.07 1.23
N ARG A 193 11.97 17.17 2.51
CA ARG A 193 12.43 18.24 3.42
C ARG A 193 13.92 18.14 3.77
N SER A 194 14.47 16.95 3.93
CA SER A 194 15.91 16.76 4.16
C SER A 194 16.73 17.04 2.89
N SER A 195 16.24 16.63 1.72
CA SER A 195 16.85 16.96 0.42
C SER A 195 16.84 18.47 0.14
N PHE A 196 15.74 19.17 0.43
CA PHE A 196 15.67 20.64 0.33
C PHE A 196 16.60 21.35 1.32
N LYS A 197 16.75 20.84 2.55
CA LYS A 197 17.72 21.39 3.53
C LYS A 197 19.16 21.20 3.08
N SER A 198 19.51 20.02 2.54
CA SER A 198 20.83 19.73 1.98
C SER A 198 21.15 20.61 0.76
N CYS A 199 20.17 20.82 -0.13
CA CYS A 199 20.33 21.70 -1.29
C CYS A 199 20.46 23.18 -0.89
N ALA A 200 19.66 23.65 0.08
CA ALA A 200 19.78 25.00 0.62
C ALA A 200 21.12 25.23 1.36
N GLN A 201 21.63 24.24 2.09
CA GLN A 201 22.94 24.29 2.72
C GLN A 201 24.07 24.34 1.69
N TYR A 202 23.95 23.56 0.60
CA TYR A 202 24.91 23.57 -0.50
C TYR A 202 24.92 24.94 -1.21
N ILE A 203 23.76 25.49 -1.56
CA ILE A 203 23.62 26.82 -2.19
C ILE A 203 24.19 27.93 -1.31
N ASN A 204 23.90 27.93 0.00
CA ASN A 204 24.46 28.91 0.95
C ASN A 204 25.99 28.78 1.08
N SER A 205 26.52 27.55 1.06
CA SER A 205 27.97 27.31 1.10
C SER A 205 28.70 27.69 -0.19
N SER A 206 27.99 27.73 -1.32
CA SER A 206 28.50 28.15 -2.62
C SER A 206 28.45 29.66 -2.79
N LEU A 207 27.40 30.34 -2.28
CA LEU A 207 27.31 31.80 -2.27
C LEU A 207 28.38 32.45 -1.38
N ALA A 208 28.66 31.86 -0.21
CA ALA A 208 29.73 32.32 0.69
C ALA A 208 31.15 32.22 0.08
N ARG A 209 31.34 31.36 -0.93
CA ARG A 209 32.62 31.21 -1.65
C ARG A 209 32.78 32.19 -2.82
N ILE A 210 31.70 32.86 -3.24
CA ILE A 210 31.70 33.82 -4.34
C ILE A 210 31.86 35.27 -3.82
N THR A 211 31.59 35.49 -2.53
CA THR A 211 31.68 36.80 -1.86
C THR A 211 32.96 37.01 -1.02
N CYS A 212 34.03 36.28 -1.30
CA CYS A 212 35.36 36.49 -0.70
C CYS A 212 36.41 36.67 -1.78
#